data_AF-A0AAW0BUY2-F1
#
_entry.id   AF-A0AAW0BUY2-F1
#
_cell.length_a   1.000
_cell.length_b   1.000
_cell.length_c   1.000
_cell.angle_alpha   90.00
_cell.angle_beta   90.00
_cell.angle_gamma   90.00
#
_symmetry.space_group_name_H-M   'P 1'
#
loop_
_entity.id
_entity.type
_entity.pdbx_description
1 polymer ?
#
loop_
_entity_poly.entity_id
_entity_poly.type
_entity_poly.pdbx_seq_one_letter_code
_entity_poly.pdbx_strand_id
1 'polypeptide(L)'
;MHITIRALASHRQPLIKFIGKRSWPSTHDAPHAHPAAPPEFQKRHYDDVAPSKSPSERKNSGGAALEFWQVPERFWNPRGRELEEREISAVLSGGASMR
;
A
#
# COMPACT_ATOMS: atom_id res chain seq x y z
N MET A 1 -5.22 38.93 -38.07
CA MET A 1 -6.54 38.28 -37.97
C MET A 1 -6.46 37.19 -36.92
N HIS A 2 -7.06 37.40 -35.74
CA HIS A 2 -6.97 36.47 -34.60
C HIS A 2 -8.36 35.88 -34.33
N ILE A 3 -8.80 34.93 -35.16
CA ILE A 3 -10.19 34.40 -35.14
C ILE A 3 -10.26 33.02 -34.44
N THR A 4 -9.17 32.45 -33.96
CA THR A 4 -9.14 31.01 -33.64
C THR A 4 -9.01 30.62 -32.17
N ILE A 5 -8.83 31.57 -31.24
CA ILE A 5 -8.57 31.20 -29.83
C ILE A 5 -9.84 31.18 -28.97
N ARG A 6 -10.82 32.07 -29.21
CA ARG A 6 -12.05 32.13 -28.39
C ARG A 6 -13.06 31.02 -28.69
N ALA A 7 -13.14 30.51 -29.91
CA ALA A 7 -14.13 29.49 -30.28
C ALA A 7 -13.81 28.10 -29.69
N LEU A 8 -12.53 27.74 -29.55
CA LEU A 8 -12.11 26.47 -28.95
C LEU A 8 -12.33 26.39 -27.43
N ALA A 9 -12.47 27.53 -26.75
CA ALA A 9 -12.72 27.57 -25.31
C ALA A 9 -14.17 27.15 -24.94
N SER A 10 -15.14 27.33 -25.84
CA SER A 10 -16.53 26.89 -25.60
C SER A 10 -16.73 25.38 -25.78
N HIS A 11 -15.98 24.73 -26.67
CA HIS A 11 -16.18 23.31 -26.99
C HIS A 11 -15.36 22.34 -26.12
N ARG A 12 -14.37 22.85 -25.38
CA ARG A 12 -13.47 22.05 -24.54
C ARG A 12 -13.68 22.28 -23.04
N GLN A 13 -14.90 22.59 -22.63
CA GLN A 13 -15.22 22.67 -21.20
C GLN A 13 -15.30 21.25 -20.63
N PRO A 14 -14.49 20.90 -19.61
CA PRO A 14 -14.60 19.60 -18.97
C PRO A 14 -15.96 19.48 -18.27
N LEU A 15 -16.63 18.35 -18.47
CA LEU A 15 -17.93 18.05 -17.83
C LEU A 15 -17.81 17.92 -16.30
N ILE A 16 -16.60 17.69 -15.80
CA ILE A 16 -16.30 17.59 -14.36
C ILE A 16 -15.99 18.99 -13.84
N LYS A 17 -16.95 19.58 -13.13
CA LYS A 17 -16.76 20.81 -12.36
C LYS A 17 -16.43 20.43 -10.92
N PHE A 18 -15.20 20.68 -10.49
CA PHE A 18 -14.83 20.49 -9.09
C PHE A 18 -15.53 21.56 -8.26
N ILE A 19 -16.51 21.15 -7.44
CA ILE A 19 -17.19 22.02 -6.50
C ILE A 19 -16.21 22.33 -5.36
N GLY A 20 -15.63 23.54 -5.38
CA GLY A 20 -14.74 24.03 -4.33
C GLY A 20 -13.33 23.43 -4.34
N LYS A 21 -12.51 23.86 -3.35
CA LYS A 21 -11.23 23.22 -3.07
C LYS A 21 -11.53 21.89 -2.40
N ARG A 22 -11.02 20.78 -2.94
CA ARG A 22 -11.02 19.47 -2.28
C ARG A 22 -10.20 19.61 -0.98
N SER A 23 -10.87 19.92 0.12
CA SER A 23 -10.26 19.90 1.45
C SER A 23 -10.36 18.47 1.95
N TRP A 24 -9.24 17.76 1.95
CA TRP A 24 -9.16 16.53 2.71
C TRP A 24 -9.36 16.89 4.19
N PRO A 25 -10.18 16.16 4.95
CA PRO A 25 -10.25 16.36 6.39
C PRO A 25 -8.83 16.24 6.95
N SER A 26 -8.40 17.24 7.71
CA SER A 26 -7.05 17.26 8.29
C SER A 26 -6.90 16.22 9.42
N THR A 27 -8.02 15.75 9.96
CA THR A 27 -8.09 14.76 11.01
C THR A 27 -8.29 13.38 10.40
N HIS A 28 -7.43 12.45 10.79
CA HIS A 28 -7.61 11.03 10.47
C HIS A 28 -8.85 10.48 11.19
N ASP A 29 -9.54 9.54 10.57
CA ASP A 29 -10.68 8.85 11.18
C ASP A 29 -10.23 8.04 12.41
N ALA A 30 -11.11 7.85 13.40
CA ALA A 30 -10.75 7.05 14.56
C ALA A 30 -10.57 5.58 14.14
N PRO A 31 -9.55 4.87 14.65
CA PRO A 31 -9.38 3.46 14.34
C PRO A 31 -10.52 2.64 14.98
N HIS A 32 -11.20 1.84 14.16
CA HIS A 32 -12.34 1.02 14.57
C HIS A 32 -12.13 -0.47 14.24
N ALA A 33 -12.64 -1.35 15.11
CA ALA A 33 -12.60 -2.79 14.87
C ALA A 33 -13.49 -3.16 13.67
N HIS A 34 -12.99 -4.08 12.84
CA HIS A 34 -13.76 -4.58 11.71
C HIS A 34 -14.99 -5.38 12.20
N PRO A 35 -16.19 -5.21 11.61
CA PRO A 35 -17.41 -5.86 12.08
C PRO A 35 -17.33 -7.39 12.04
N ALA A 36 -16.54 -7.96 11.12
CA ALA A 36 -16.31 -9.41 11.03
C ALA A 36 -15.08 -9.90 11.82
N ALA A 37 -14.53 -9.08 12.72
CA ALA A 37 -13.42 -9.52 13.57
C ALA A 37 -13.89 -10.61 14.55
N PRO A 38 -13.02 -11.57 14.91
CA PRO A 38 -13.32 -12.52 15.99
C PRO A 38 -13.64 -11.79 17.30
N PRO A 39 -14.48 -12.37 18.19
CA PRO A 39 -14.99 -11.68 19.38
C PRO A 39 -13.88 -11.18 20.33
N GLU A 40 -12.73 -11.86 20.34
CA GLU A 40 -11.52 -11.48 21.09
C GLU A 40 -10.93 -10.11 20.70
N PHE A 41 -11.22 -9.64 19.48
CA PHE A 41 -10.66 -8.42 18.91
C PHE A 41 -11.68 -7.29 18.74
N GLN A 42 -12.98 -7.58 18.82
CA GLN A 42 -14.03 -6.56 18.67
C GLN A 42 -14.01 -5.51 19.79
N LYS A 43 -13.56 -5.89 20.99
CA LYS A 43 -13.50 -5.00 22.17
C LYS A 43 -12.14 -4.34 22.38
N ARG A 44 -11.15 -4.63 21.53
CA ARG A 44 -9.83 -4.01 21.65
C ARG A 44 -9.91 -2.61 21.07
N HIS A 45 -9.73 -1.61 21.92
CA HIS A 45 -9.52 -0.24 21.49
C HIS A 45 -8.11 -0.12 20.90
N TYR A 46 -8.00 0.47 19.70
CA TYR A 46 -6.73 0.61 18.97
C TYR A 46 -5.92 1.83 19.42
N ASP A 47 -6.01 2.20 20.70
CA ASP A 47 -5.35 3.39 21.26
C ASP A 47 -3.82 3.25 21.25
N ASP A 48 -3.30 2.03 21.27
CA ASP A 48 -1.86 1.73 21.19
C ASP A 48 -1.29 1.79 19.77
N VAL A 49 -2.13 1.95 18.74
CA VAL A 49 -1.68 2.15 17.36
C VAL A 49 -1.50 3.66 17.15
N ALA A 50 -0.39 4.19 17.67
CA ALA A 50 -0.01 5.59 17.47
C ALA A 50 -0.13 5.97 15.98
N PRO A 51 -0.61 7.19 15.65
CA PRO A 51 -0.73 7.62 14.27
C PRO A 51 0.66 7.59 13.64
N SER A 52 0.81 6.73 12.63
CA SER A 52 2.03 6.58 11.85
C SER A 52 2.40 7.92 11.22
N LYS A 53 3.29 8.67 11.89
CA LYS A 53 4.09 9.70 11.23
C LYS A 53 4.88 9.01 10.10
N SER A 54 4.98 9.70 8.97
CA SER A 54 5.70 9.31 7.75
C SER A 54 7.04 8.57 8.03
N PRO A 55 7.47 7.65 7.15
CA PRO A 55 8.46 6.64 7.49
C PRO A 55 9.86 7.26 7.53
N SER A 56 10.35 7.53 8.73
CA SER A 56 11.77 7.59 9.04
C SER A 56 12.03 6.64 10.21
N GLU A 57 12.93 5.68 9.98
CA GLU A 57 13.34 4.62 10.90
C GLU A 57 12.25 3.61 11.33
N ARG A 58 12.21 2.44 10.67
CA ARG A 58 11.43 1.28 11.14
C ARG A 58 12.06 0.72 12.43
N LYS A 59 11.56 1.14 13.60
CA LYS A 59 11.74 0.36 14.82
C LYS A 59 10.64 -0.70 14.92
N ASN A 60 11.06 -1.91 14.63
CA ASN A 60 10.26 -3.11 14.55
C ASN A 60 9.82 -3.52 15.97
N SER A 61 8.51 -3.55 16.26
CA SER A 61 8.00 -4.09 17.53
C SER A 61 6.74 -4.94 17.34
N GLY A 62 6.96 -6.27 17.41
CA GLY A 62 6.08 -7.24 18.06
C GLY A 62 4.82 -7.72 17.34
N GLY A 63 4.96 -8.62 16.35
CA GLY A 63 3.87 -9.51 15.92
C GLY A 63 4.18 -10.34 14.67
N ALA A 64 5.04 -9.82 13.81
CA ALA A 64 5.66 -10.54 12.71
C ALA A 64 7.16 -10.63 13.01
N ALA A 65 7.80 -11.77 12.72
CA ALA A 65 9.23 -11.99 12.93
C ALA A 65 10.04 -10.74 12.55
N LEU A 66 10.76 -10.18 13.53
CA LEU A 66 11.45 -8.91 13.34
C LEU A 66 12.71 -9.08 12.48
N GLU A 67 13.26 -10.29 12.50
CA GLU A 67 14.33 -10.75 11.64
C GLU A 67 13.90 -11.96 10.82
N PHE A 68 14.48 -12.06 9.63
CA PHE A 68 14.32 -13.21 8.73
C PHE A 68 14.59 -14.57 9.41
N TRP A 69 15.54 -14.61 10.36
CA TRP A 69 15.89 -15.80 11.13
C TRP A 69 14.92 -16.15 12.27
N GLN A 70 13.91 -15.33 12.53
CA GLN A 70 12.88 -15.57 13.54
C GLN A 70 11.56 -16.08 12.92
N VAL A 71 11.52 -16.26 11.60
CA VAL A 71 10.33 -16.74 10.87
C VAL A 71 10.12 -18.24 11.11
N PRO A 72 8.88 -18.77 11.20
CA PRO A 72 8.67 -20.22 11.37
C PRO A 72 9.29 -21.08 10.25
N GLU A 73 9.74 -22.29 10.57
CA GLU A 73 10.41 -23.23 9.64
C GLU A 73 9.62 -23.53 8.35
N ARG A 74 8.30 -23.38 8.38
CA ARG A 74 7.43 -23.55 7.21
C ARG A 74 7.75 -22.58 6.06
N PHE A 75 8.42 -21.47 6.37
CA PHE A 75 8.82 -20.46 5.40
C PHE A 75 10.28 -20.65 4.92
N TRP A 76 11.09 -21.46 5.61
CA TRP A 76 12.47 -21.75 5.20
C TRP A 76 12.59 -23.02 4.36
N ASN A 77 11.73 -24.00 4.61
CA ASN A 77 11.73 -25.26 3.88
C ASN A 77 10.64 -25.22 2.79
N PRO A 78 11.01 -24.99 1.51
CA PRO A 78 10.03 -24.98 0.42
C PRO A 78 9.36 -26.36 0.36
N ARG A 79 8.09 -26.42 0.76
CA ARG A 79 7.34 -27.69 0.89
C ARG A 79 6.99 -28.33 -0.47
N GLY A 80 7.29 -27.65 -1.58
CA GLY A 80 6.70 -27.95 -2.89
C GLY A 80 7.67 -28.28 -4.02
N ARG A 81 8.89 -27.73 -4.04
CA ARG A 81 9.87 -27.95 -5.13
C ARG A 81 11.19 -27.24 -4.85
N GLU A 82 12.28 -27.75 -5.41
CA GLU A 82 13.55 -27.02 -5.54
C GLU A 82 13.45 -25.99 -6.68
N LEU A 83 14.13 -24.85 -6.54
CA LEU A 83 14.14 -23.81 -7.57
C LEU A 83 14.91 -24.28 -8.80
N GLU A 84 14.33 -24.16 -9.99
CA GLU A 84 15.04 -24.45 -11.24
C GLU A 84 16.04 -23.36 -11.59
N GLU A 85 17.08 -23.73 -12.34
CA GLU A 85 18.20 -22.84 -12.70
C GLU A 85 17.74 -21.59 -13.47
N ARG A 86 16.67 -21.73 -14.26
CA ARG A 86 16.02 -20.60 -14.97
C ARG A 86 15.36 -19.64 -13.99
N GLU A 87 14.68 -20.16 -12.96
CA GLU A 87 14.03 -19.35 -11.92
C GLU A 87 15.08 -18.60 -11.09
N ILE A 88 16.17 -19.28 -10.73
CA ILE A 88 17.33 -18.68 -10.04
C ILE A 88 17.91 -17.53 -10.88
N SER A 89 18.14 -17.76 -12.18
CA SER A 89 18.67 -16.75 -13.10
C SER A 89 17.71 -15.54 -13.26
N ALA A 90 16.40 -15.77 -13.27
CA ALA A 90 15.39 -14.73 -13.35
C ALA A 90 15.39 -13.83 -12.11
N VAL A 91 15.51 -14.43 -10.91
CA VAL A 91 15.61 -13.69 -9.65
C VAL A 91 16.91 -12.87 -9.60
N LEU A 92 18.05 -13.48 -9.93
CA LEU A 92 19.36 -12.82 -9.88
C LEU A 92 19.50 -11.70 -10.92
N SER A 93 18.92 -11.87 -12.11
CA SER A 93 18.90 -10.84 -13.15
C SER A 93 17.84 -9.76 -12.93
N GLY A 94 17.05 -9.83 -11.85
CA GLY A 94 15.95 -8.91 -11.58
C GLY A 94 14.85 -8.94 -12.64
N GLY A 95 14.68 -10.07 -13.34
CA GLY A 95 13.73 -10.23 -14.44
C GLY A 95 14.14 -9.54 -15.75
N ALA A 96 15.30 -8.88 -15.80
CA ALA A 96 15.73 -8.12 -16.97
C ALA A 96 16.28 -9.00 -18.11
N SER A 97 16.77 -10.20 -17.80
CA SER A 97 17.38 -11.12 -18.77
C SER A 97 16.39 -12.03 -19.51
N MET A 98 15.10 -12.02 -19.15
CA MET A 98 14.07 -12.83 -19.81
C MET A 98 13.44 -12.06 -20.98
N ARG A 99 14.24 -11.79 -22.02
CA ARG A 99 13.79 -11.22 -23.30
C ARG A 99 14.45 -11.95 -24.45
#